data_AF-A0A521QG13-F1
#
_entry.id   AF-A0A521QG13-F1
#
_cell.length_a   1.000
_cell.length_b   1.000
_cell.length_c   1.000
_cell.angle_alpha   90.00
_cell.angle_beta   90.00
_cell.angle_gamma   90.00
#
_symmetry.space_group_name_H-M   'P 1'
#
loop_
_entity.id
_entity.type
_entity.pdbx_description
1 polymer ?
#
loop_
_entity_poly.entity_id
_entity_poly.type
_entity_poly.pdbx_seq_one_letter_code
_entity_poly.pdbx_strand_id
1 'polypeptide(L)'
;MQRRLVQLFGLFAATLALSGEAVAQRNAVESWDPSSRDFSLGGPSGGSSGADTSRNATLDSLNKILSASQLSALDRSMYLSIRAFQLSRLGREADSQKDIAEMGRVLPSDWQVVMSLAMPSLAGGGDRAAALRILDSALARKPGDPSLMIAQAQVYMQIADFPRALGLLDLALASAKTEGERRSAAFFRGHANFNLGNYTQAADDFNASLEGRPTFKSKITPLLWRYAAQVRARRDARTALAKEIGAESLNEWPGPIVRFLLGKGTSGELEVAAESDEAAKRSNGKCPAAFFIGMDAVRRGDKQKAREQFQLAQARCPTVSEMNWAASSELKRL
;
A
#
# COMPACT_ATOMS: atom_id res chain seq x y z
N MET A 1 3.35 -45.42 -20.62
CA MET A 1 3.89 -44.08 -20.96
C MET A 1 3.27 -43.08 -19.97
N GLN A 2 3.64 -43.03 -18.69
CA GLN A 2 4.96 -42.76 -18.13
C GLN A 2 5.65 -41.54 -18.77
N ARG A 3 5.87 -40.53 -17.92
CA ARG A 3 7.13 -39.79 -17.74
C ARG A 3 7.61 -39.01 -18.96
N ARG A 4 7.35 -37.70 -18.95
CA ARG A 4 8.34 -36.60 -19.07
C ARG A 4 7.63 -35.31 -19.45
N LEU A 5 7.08 -34.60 -18.47
CA LEU A 5 6.96 -33.13 -18.50
C LEU A 5 6.60 -32.56 -17.10
N VAL A 6 7.03 -33.26 -16.05
CA VAL A 6 6.97 -32.87 -14.61
C VAL A 6 8.37 -32.45 -14.10
N GLN A 7 9.24 -31.98 -14.99
CA GLN A 7 10.57 -31.50 -14.59
C GLN A 7 10.84 -30.18 -15.32
N LEU A 8 10.48 -29.06 -14.68
CA LEU A 8 11.12 -27.74 -14.83
C LEU A 8 10.55 -26.65 -13.90
N PHE A 9 9.57 -26.93 -13.03
CA PHE A 9 9.05 -25.97 -12.05
C PHE A 9 9.47 -26.22 -10.58
N GLY A 10 10.47 -27.07 -10.34
CA GLY A 10 11.03 -27.30 -9.01
C GLY A 10 12.52 -27.03 -9.00
N LEU A 11 12.93 -25.76 -8.80
CA LEU A 11 14.23 -25.33 -8.26
C LEU A 11 14.33 -23.79 -8.23
N PHE A 12 13.62 -23.14 -7.31
CA PHE A 12 14.05 -21.86 -6.72
C PHE A 12 13.41 -21.63 -5.34
N ALA A 13 13.36 -22.68 -4.54
CA ALA A 13 12.99 -22.66 -3.13
C ALA A 13 13.92 -23.61 -2.38
N ALA A 14 15.17 -23.18 -2.17
CA ALA A 14 16.08 -23.64 -1.10
C ALA A 14 17.45 -23.00 -1.29
N THR A 15 17.72 -21.91 -0.59
CA THR A 15 19.00 -21.61 0.07
C THR A 15 18.79 -20.36 0.91
N LEU A 16 19.34 -20.37 2.13
CA LEU A 16 19.22 -19.36 3.19
C LEU A 16 18.03 -19.54 4.14
N ALA A 17 17.89 -20.76 4.67
CA ALA A 17 17.71 -20.88 6.11
C ALA A 17 19.01 -21.51 6.65
N LEU A 18 19.77 -20.75 7.45
CA LEU A 18 20.42 -21.18 8.69
C LEU A 18 21.34 -20.08 9.24
N SER A 19 21.27 -19.93 10.57
CA SER A 19 22.04 -19.09 11.49
C SER A 19 21.62 -17.62 11.64
N GLY A 20 21.17 -17.29 12.86
CA GLY A 20 20.82 -15.94 13.30
C GLY A 20 19.73 -15.96 14.36
N GLU A 21 20.12 -16.22 15.60
CA GLU A 21 19.26 -16.34 16.78
C GLU A 21 18.40 -15.10 17.04
N ALA A 22 17.27 -15.33 17.70
CA ALA A 22 16.34 -14.32 18.16
C ALA A 22 16.99 -13.37 19.18
N VAL A 23 16.92 -12.06 18.91
CA VAL A 23 16.90 -11.05 19.97
C VAL A 23 15.73 -10.11 19.68
N ALA A 24 14.73 -10.20 20.54
CA ALA A 24 13.61 -9.28 20.58
C ALA A 24 14.09 -7.86 20.94
N GLN A 25 13.87 -6.87 20.07
CA GLN A 25 13.97 -5.47 20.48
C GLN A 25 12.65 -5.03 21.13
N ARG A 26 12.66 -5.07 22.45
CA ARG A 26 11.74 -4.33 23.33
C ARG A 26 12.12 -2.83 23.30
N ASN A 27 11.08 -1.98 23.37
CA ASN A 27 11.08 -0.56 23.73
C ASN A 27 11.70 0.40 22.68
N ALA A 28 10.92 1.16 21.90
CA ALA A 28 10.09 2.32 22.26
C ALA A 28 10.91 3.58 22.62
N VAL A 29 10.80 4.58 21.73
CA VAL A 29 10.65 6.01 22.04
C VAL A 29 11.68 6.60 23.00
N GLU A 30 12.87 6.92 22.50
CA GLU A 30 13.66 8.05 23.03
C GLU A 30 14.72 8.46 21.99
N SER A 31 14.79 9.77 21.72
CA SER A 31 15.71 10.48 20.82
C SER A 31 15.83 9.96 19.37
N TRP A 32 15.10 10.62 18.46
CA TRP A 32 15.48 10.62 17.04
C TRP A 32 16.73 11.50 16.90
N ASP A 33 17.91 10.90 17.02
CA ASP A 33 19.19 11.56 16.73
C ASP A 33 19.63 11.19 15.30
N PRO A 34 19.64 12.15 14.36
CA PRO A 34 20.02 11.91 12.96
C PRO A 34 21.52 11.65 12.76
N SER A 35 22.36 11.76 13.79
CA SER A 35 23.81 11.48 13.72
C SER A 35 24.19 10.03 14.02
N SER A 36 23.27 9.22 14.56
CA SER A 36 23.53 7.81 14.94
C SER A 36 23.63 6.83 13.76
N ARG A 37 23.68 7.33 12.52
CA ARG A 37 23.90 6.55 11.29
C ARG A 37 25.18 6.90 10.55
N ASP A 38 26.20 7.42 11.25
CA ASP A 38 27.57 7.27 10.76
C ASP A 38 27.99 5.81 10.92
N PHE A 39 27.69 5.01 9.91
CA PHE A 39 28.46 3.81 9.64
C PHE A 39 29.91 4.25 9.41
N SER A 40 30.78 3.92 10.37
CA SER A 40 32.22 4.15 10.31
C SER A 40 32.77 3.82 8.92
N LEU A 41 33.17 4.86 8.19
CA LEU A 41 34.06 4.76 7.04
C LEU A 41 35.44 4.35 7.57
N GLY A 42 35.69 3.04 7.67
CA GLY A 42 36.91 2.52 8.28
C GLY A 42 37.27 1.08 7.88
N GLY A 43 37.54 0.88 6.58
CA GLY A 43 38.41 -0.19 6.05
C GLY A 43 37.77 -1.50 5.54
N PRO A 44 38.51 -2.29 4.72
CA PRO A 44 39.18 -1.94 3.47
C PRO A 44 38.26 -2.17 2.24
N SER A 45 38.56 -1.43 1.18
CA SER A 45 37.90 -1.46 -0.13
C SER A 45 37.70 -2.86 -0.73
N GLY A 46 36.44 -3.28 -0.91
CA GLY A 46 36.10 -4.46 -1.71
C GLY A 46 34.60 -4.66 -1.88
N GLY A 47 34.05 -4.30 -3.06
CA GLY A 47 32.78 -4.86 -3.55
C GLY A 47 31.63 -3.89 -3.87
N SER A 48 31.82 -2.87 -4.72
CA SER A 48 30.70 -2.12 -5.33
C SER A 48 30.04 -2.84 -6.52
N SER A 49 30.62 -3.94 -7.00
CA SER A 49 30.21 -4.59 -8.25
C SER A 49 28.90 -5.38 -8.18
N GLY A 50 28.51 -5.89 -7.00
CA GLY A 50 27.31 -6.74 -6.86
C GLY A 50 25.98 -5.99 -6.90
N ALA A 51 25.94 -4.76 -6.38
CA ALA A 51 24.73 -3.94 -6.39
C ALA A 51 24.47 -3.30 -7.77
N ASP A 52 25.54 -2.86 -8.45
CA ASP A 52 25.43 -2.26 -9.79
C ASP A 52 25.11 -3.31 -10.87
N THR A 53 25.62 -4.54 -10.74
CA THR A 53 25.24 -5.64 -11.64
C THR A 53 23.77 -6.04 -11.48
N SER A 54 23.26 -6.10 -10.25
CA SER A 54 21.83 -6.38 -9.99
C SER A 54 20.90 -5.28 -10.52
N ARG A 55 21.28 -4.00 -10.36
CA ARG A 55 20.52 -2.85 -10.87
C ARG A 55 20.51 -2.81 -12.40
N ASN A 56 21.65 -3.10 -13.04
CA ASN A 56 21.73 -3.17 -14.50
C ASN A 56 20.94 -4.36 -15.07
N ALA A 57 20.96 -5.53 -14.42
CA ALA A 57 20.15 -6.68 -14.82
C ALA A 57 18.64 -6.40 -14.76
N THR A 58 18.21 -5.56 -13.81
CA THR A 58 16.82 -5.09 -13.71
C THR A 58 16.44 -4.20 -14.89
N LEU A 59 17.31 -3.27 -15.28
CA LEU A 59 17.11 -2.43 -16.47
C LEU A 59 17.06 -3.25 -17.76
N ASP A 60 17.93 -4.26 -17.91
CA ASP A 60 17.94 -5.13 -19.09
C ASP A 60 16.64 -5.93 -19.22
N SER A 61 16.12 -6.41 -18.10
CA SER A 61 14.82 -7.09 -18.04
C SER A 61 13.68 -6.16 -18.47
N LEU A 62 13.67 -4.92 -17.97
CA LEU A 62 12.67 -3.91 -18.33
C LEU A 62 12.79 -3.51 -19.82
N ASN A 63 14.00 -3.37 -20.35
CA ASN A 63 14.23 -3.12 -21.76
C ASN A 63 13.65 -4.24 -22.64
N LYS A 64 13.88 -5.50 -22.24
CA LYS A 64 13.31 -6.65 -22.95
C LYS A 64 11.79 -6.65 -22.93
N ILE A 65 11.17 -6.37 -21.78
CA ILE A 65 9.71 -6.29 -21.66
C ILE A 65 9.17 -5.15 -22.52
N LEU A 66 9.76 -3.96 -22.44
CA LEU A 66 9.32 -2.77 -23.20
C LEU A 66 9.57 -2.88 -24.72
N SER A 67 10.45 -3.79 -25.15
CA SER A 67 10.63 -4.14 -26.56
C SER A 67 9.48 -5.00 -27.12
N ALA A 68 8.65 -5.60 -26.26
CA ALA A 68 7.51 -6.37 -26.70
C ALA A 68 6.42 -5.46 -27.32
N SER A 69 5.94 -5.83 -28.50
CA SER A 69 4.96 -5.07 -29.28
C SER A 69 3.51 -5.23 -28.79
N GLN A 70 3.23 -6.22 -27.94
CA GLN A 70 1.86 -6.60 -27.53
C GLN A 70 1.44 -6.06 -26.15
N LEU A 71 2.17 -5.10 -25.58
CA LEU A 71 1.79 -4.52 -24.30
C LEU A 71 0.57 -3.61 -24.46
N SER A 72 -0.40 -3.73 -23.55
CA SER A 72 -1.48 -2.73 -23.45
C SER A 72 -0.89 -1.35 -23.08
N ALA A 73 -1.61 -0.27 -23.38
CA ALA A 73 -1.17 1.08 -23.02
C ALA A 73 -0.93 1.24 -21.50
N LEU A 74 -1.75 0.56 -20.69
CA LEU A 74 -1.61 0.51 -19.23
C LEU A 74 -0.35 -0.25 -18.82
N ASP A 75 -0.14 -1.46 -19.37
CA ASP A 75 1.04 -2.28 -19.04
C ASP A 75 2.34 -1.61 -19.46
N ARG A 76 2.37 -1.05 -20.67
CA ARG A 76 3.51 -0.27 -21.16
C ARG A 76 3.78 0.91 -20.23
N SER A 77 2.75 1.65 -19.82
CA SER A 77 2.92 2.77 -18.87
C SER A 77 3.42 2.30 -17.50
N MET A 78 2.98 1.14 -17.03
CA MET A 78 3.48 0.55 -15.78
C MET A 78 4.96 0.21 -15.91
N TYR A 79 5.39 -0.53 -16.93
CA TYR A 79 6.80 -0.88 -17.09
C TYR A 79 7.70 0.34 -17.35
N LEU A 80 7.20 1.35 -18.07
CA LEU A 80 7.90 2.63 -18.23
C LEU A 80 8.05 3.36 -16.89
N SER A 81 7.03 3.37 -16.03
CA SER A 81 7.13 3.98 -14.70
C SER A 81 8.19 3.29 -13.81
N ILE A 82 8.27 1.96 -13.91
CA ILE A 82 9.26 1.14 -13.21
C ILE A 82 10.67 1.47 -13.72
N ARG A 83 10.86 1.52 -15.05
CA ARG A 83 12.17 1.84 -15.64
C ARG A 83 12.59 3.28 -15.38
N ALA A 84 11.67 4.25 -15.48
CA ALA A 84 11.90 5.65 -15.13
C ALA A 84 12.42 5.79 -13.70
N PHE A 85 11.81 5.08 -12.75
CA PHE A 85 12.27 5.06 -11.37
C PHE A 85 13.68 4.51 -11.21
N GLN A 86 14.00 3.36 -11.83
CA GLN A 86 15.34 2.78 -11.75
C GLN A 86 16.41 3.67 -12.40
N LEU A 87 16.08 4.32 -13.53
CA LEU A 87 16.97 5.25 -14.20
C LEU A 87 17.29 6.48 -13.33
N SER A 88 16.28 7.06 -12.66
CA SER A 88 16.50 8.19 -11.74
C SER A 88 17.40 7.79 -10.55
N ARG A 89 17.22 6.58 -10.00
CA ARG A 89 18.09 6.03 -8.93
C ARG A 89 19.56 5.87 -9.35
N LEU A 90 19.81 5.67 -10.65
CA LEU A 90 21.15 5.55 -11.22
C LEU A 90 21.72 6.91 -11.66
N GLY A 91 21.06 8.02 -11.34
CA GLY A 91 21.44 9.37 -11.79
C GLY A 91 21.20 9.63 -13.27
N ARG A 92 20.55 8.70 -13.99
CA ARG A 92 20.23 8.80 -15.43
C ARG A 92 18.93 9.58 -15.64
N GLU A 93 18.90 10.80 -15.13
CA GLU A 93 17.69 11.62 -15.07
C GLU A 93 17.13 11.93 -16.48
N ALA A 94 18.01 12.18 -17.46
CA ALA A 94 17.58 12.41 -18.84
C ALA A 94 16.82 11.22 -19.45
N ASP A 95 17.24 9.99 -19.15
CA ASP A 95 16.56 8.78 -19.65
C ASP A 95 15.28 8.50 -18.86
N SER A 96 15.28 8.76 -17.55
CA SER A 96 14.05 8.72 -16.74
C SER A 96 12.98 9.65 -17.31
N GLN A 97 13.35 10.90 -17.64
CA GLN A 97 12.41 11.86 -18.23
C GLN A 97 11.88 11.43 -19.60
N LYS A 98 12.66 10.70 -20.40
CA LYS A 98 12.17 10.12 -21.67
C LYS A 98 11.08 9.09 -21.43
N ASP A 99 11.28 8.19 -20.47
CA ASP A 99 10.27 7.18 -20.11
C ASP A 99 8.98 7.84 -19.61
N ILE A 100 9.09 8.87 -18.77
CA ILE A 100 7.94 9.65 -18.29
C ILE A 100 7.20 10.33 -19.45
N ALA A 101 7.95 10.93 -20.40
CA ALA A 101 7.37 11.54 -21.58
C ALA A 101 6.69 10.51 -22.50
N GLU A 102 7.27 9.31 -22.64
CA GLU A 102 6.67 8.21 -23.40
C GLU A 102 5.37 7.74 -22.74
N MET A 103 5.33 7.62 -21.41
CA MET A 103 4.08 7.31 -20.69
C MET A 103 3.00 8.36 -21.00
N GLY A 104 3.38 9.64 -21.03
CA GLY A 104 2.49 10.73 -21.45
C GLY A 104 1.98 10.64 -22.87
N ARG A 105 2.68 9.97 -23.77
CA ARG A 105 2.19 9.68 -25.13
C ARG A 105 1.33 8.43 -25.19
N VAL A 106 1.72 7.38 -24.48
CA VAL A 106 1.07 6.06 -24.51
C VAL A 106 -0.27 6.09 -23.76
N LEU A 107 -0.34 6.83 -22.66
CA LEU A 107 -1.53 6.92 -21.82
C LEU A 107 -1.76 8.38 -21.38
N PRO A 108 -2.16 9.29 -22.30
CA PRO A 108 -2.14 10.74 -22.07
C PRO A 108 -2.99 11.23 -20.89
N SER A 109 -4.06 10.51 -20.59
CA SER A 109 -5.01 10.80 -19.51
C SER A 109 -4.63 10.18 -18.16
N ASP A 110 -3.99 9.00 -18.15
CA ASP A 110 -3.89 8.17 -16.95
C ASP A 110 -2.46 7.79 -16.57
N TRP A 111 -1.45 8.23 -17.32
CA TRP A 111 -0.05 7.91 -17.00
C TRP A 111 0.39 8.43 -15.63
N GLN A 112 -0.18 9.56 -15.19
CA GLN A 112 0.07 10.11 -13.85
C GLN A 112 -0.54 9.24 -12.76
N VAL A 113 -1.69 8.62 -13.03
CA VAL A 113 -2.32 7.65 -12.14
C VAL A 113 -1.44 6.39 -12.06
N VAL A 114 -0.95 5.91 -13.19
CA VAL A 114 0.00 4.78 -13.24
C VAL A 114 1.28 5.10 -12.47
N MET A 115 1.83 6.29 -12.65
CA MET A 115 2.98 6.77 -11.89
C MET A 115 2.68 6.84 -10.39
N SER A 116 1.52 7.40 -10.02
CA SER A 116 1.09 7.53 -8.63
C SER A 116 0.87 6.19 -7.92
N LEU A 117 0.52 5.14 -8.64
CA LEU A 117 0.32 3.80 -8.11
C LEU A 117 1.62 2.98 -8.10
N ALA A 118 2.48 3.18 -9.11
CA ALA A 118 3.74 2.47 -9.24
C ALA A 118 4.82 3.02 -8.31
N MET A 119 4.96 4.34 -8.20
CA MET A 119 6.05 4.99 -7.45
C MET A 119 6.07 4.66 -5.95
N PRO A 120 4.94 4.64 -5.22
CA PRO A 120 4.95 4.27 -3.81
C PRO A 120 5.29 2.78 -3.61
N SER A 121 4.90 1.91 -4.55
CA SER A 121 5.24 0.48 -4.54
C SER A 121 6.72 0.23 -4.91
N LEU A 122 7.25 0.98 -5.87
CA LEU A 122 8.66 0.94 -6.29
C LEU A 122 9.61 1.53 -5.26
N ALA A 123 9.12 2.48 -4.47
CA ALA A 123 9.84 3.10 -3.37
C ALA A 123 9.96 2.20 -2.14
N GLY A 124 9.65 0.89 -2.24
CA GLY A 124 9.76 -0.13 -1.18
C GLY A 124 11.06 -0.07 -0.38
N GLY A 125 11.12 0.85 0.60
CA GLY A 125 12.25 1.11 1.48
C GLY A 125 13.37 2.03 0.97
N GLY A 126 13.21 2.80 -0.11
CA GLY A 126 14.36 3.44 -0.79
C GLY A 126 14.53 4.95 -0.61
N ASP A 127 13.75 5.75 -1.33
CA ASP A 127 13.97 7.20 -1.41
C ASP A 127 12.64 7.93 -1.61
N ARG A 128 11.92 8.10 -0.50
CA ARG A 128 10.67 8.88 -0.47
C ARG A 128 10.93 10.35 -0.81
N ALA A 129 12.14 10.85 -0.60
CA ALA A 129 12.53 12.19 -1.00
C ALA A 129 12.63 12.31 -2.53
N ALA A 130 13.17 11.30 -3.24
CA ALA A 130 13.14 11.26 -4.70
C ALA A 130 11.70 11.21 -5.24
N ALA A 131 10.82 10.41 -4.65
CA ALA A 131 9.41 10.36 -5.05
C ALA A 131 8.74 11.74 -4.89
N LEU A 132 8.98 12.43 -3.76
CA LEU A 132 8.47 13.79 -3.54
C LEU A 132 9.04 14.78 -4.57
N ARG A 133 10.36 14.76 -4.86
CA ARG A 133 10.96 15.64 -5.89
C ARG A 133 10.34 15.46 -7.27
N ILE A 134 10.05 14.22 -7.67
CA ILE A 134 9.40 13.92 -8.95
C ILE A 134 7.97 14.48 -8.96
N LEU A 135 7.22 14.28 -7.87
CA LEU A 135 5.86 14.78 -7.74
C LEU A 135 5.79 16.31 -7.69
N ASP A 136 6.75 16.97 -7.03
CA ASP A 136 6.88 18.43 -7.01
C ASP A 136 7.10 18.98 -8.43
N SER A 137 8.01 18.37 -9.20
CA SER A 137 8.25 18.75 -10.60
C SER A 137 7.02 18.53 -11.48
N ALA A 138 6.28 17.43 -11.27
CA ALA A 138 5.05 17.14 -12.00
C ALA A 138 3.94 18.16 -11.67
N LEU A 139 3.76 18.51 -10.38
CA LEU A 139 2.79 19.51 -9.92
C LEU A 139 3.14 20.92 -10.41
N ALA A 140 4.42 21.26 -10.52
CA ALA A 140 4.84 22.54 -11.12
C ALA A 140 4.43 22.65 -12.60
N ARG A 141 4.42 21.53 -13.34
CA ARG A 141 3.98 21.48 -14.74
C ARG A 141 2.45 21.41 -14.89
N LYS A 142 1.76 20.80 -13.92
CA LYS A 142 0.29 20.70 -13.88
C LYS A 142 -0.24 21.13 -12.51
N PRO A 143 -0.27 22.44 -12.23
CA PRO A 143 -0.80 22.95 -10.97
C PRO A 143 -2.27 22.53 -10.80
N GLY A 144 -2.62 22.02 -9.62
CA GLY A 144 -3.99 21.64 -9.30
C GLY A 144 -4.44 20.27 -9.82
N ASP A 145 -3.54 19.42 -10.36
CA ASP A 145 -3.88 18.05 -10.75
C ASP A 145 -4.18 17.19 -9.49
N PRO A 146 -5.44 16.74 -9.30
CA PRO A 146 -5.84 16.01 -8.09
C PRO A 146 -5.11 14.68 -7.92
N SER A 147 -4.79 14.00 -9.03
CA SER A 147 -4.13 12.70 -9.00
C SER A 147 -2.69 12.83 -8.52
N LEU A 148 -2.00 13.89 -8.94
CA LEU A 148 -0.64 14.19 -8.45
C LEU A 148 -0.63 14.57 -6.97
N MET A 149 -1.63 15.34 -6.51
CA MET A 149 -1.78 15.69 -5.09
C MET A 149 -2.05 14.43 -4.23
N ILE A 150 -2.92 13.53 -4.69
CA ILE A 150 -3.20 12.24 -4.05
C ILE A 150 -1.93 11.38 -3.98
N ALA A 151 -1.15 11.33 -5.05
CA ALA A 151 0.13 10.61 -5.08
C ALA A 151 1.09 11.15 -4.03
N GLN A 152 1.23 12.47 -3.96
CA GLN A 152 2.11 13.13 -3.01
C GLN A 152 1.65 12.91 -1.56
N ALA A 153 0.34 12.99 -1.32
CA ALA A 153 -0.24 12.67 -0.02
C ALA A 153 0.06 11.24 0.40
N GLN A 154 -0.03 10.25 -0.49
CA GLN A 154 0.34 8.86 -0.22
C GLN A 154 1.81 8.72 0.21
N VAL A 155 2.74 9.47 -0.39
CA VAL A 155 4.15 9.44 0.02
C VAL A 155 4.33 10.06 1.42
N TYR A 156 3.66 11.17 1.72
CA TYR A 156 3.66 11.77 3.06
C TYR A 156 3.08 10.82 4.12
N MET A 157 2.00 10.13 3.75
CA MET A 157 1.36 9.09 4.53
C MET A 157 2.32 7.93 4.87
N GLN A 158 3.15 7.49 3.91
CA GLN A 158 4.16 6.46 4.16
C GLN A 158 5.30 6.88 5.10
N ILE A 159 5.55 8.18 5.29
CA ILE A 159 6.46 8.70 6.34
C ILE A 159 5.72 9.13 7.60
N ALA A 160 4.45 8.74 7.74
CA ALA A 160 3.59 9.11 8.86
C ALA A 160 3.37 10.63 9.02
N ASP A 161 3.57 11.41 7.96
CA ASP A 161 3.21 12.83 7.93
C ASP A 161 1.76 13.03 7.45
N PHE A 162 0.86 12.59 8.31
CA PHE A 162 -0.58 12.68 8.08
C PHE A 162 -1.10 14.12 7.98
N PRO A 163 -0.58 15.13 8.73
CA PRO A 163 -1.02 16.51 8.56
C PRO A 163 -0.73 17.07 7.16
N ARG A 164 0.47 16.87 6.62
CA ARG A 164 0.79 17.31 5.24
C ARG A 164 -0.03 16.56 4.21
N ALA A 165 -0.22 15.25 4.39
CA ALA A 165 -1.08 14.46 3.52
C ALA A 165 -2.53 14.97 3.53
N LEU A 166 -3.11 15.27 4.69
CA LEU A 166 -4.47 15.78 4.82
C LEU A 166 -4.65 17.08 4.03
N GLY A 167 -3.72 18.04 4.17
CA GLY A 167 -3.78 19.30 3.43
C GLY A 167 -3.74 19.10 1.91
N LEU A 168 -2.90 18.20 1.40
CA LEU A 168 -2.87 17.85 -0.03
C LEU A 168 -4.17 17.18 -0.49
N LEU A 169 -4.78 16.35 0.35
CA LEU A 169 -6.02 15.64 0.02
C LEU A 169 -7.24 16.55 0.04
N ASP A 170 -7.24 17.58 0.89
CA ASP A 170 -8.24 18.65 0.84
C ASP A 170 -8.14 19.45 -0.47
N LEU A 171 -6.94 19.80 -0.89
CA LEU A 171 -6.70 20.45 -2.20
C LEU A 171 -7.10 19.53 -3.36
N ALA A 172 -6.78 18.24 -3.28
CA ALA A 172 -7.14 17.27 -4.31
C ALA A 172 -8.66 17.13 -4.44
N LEU A 173 -9.38 17.06 -3.31
CA LEU A 173 -10.84 16.97 -3.31
C LEU A 173 -11.48 18.25 -3.88
N ALA A 174 -10.95 19.43 -3.51
CA ALA A 174 -11.42 20.71 -4.04
C ALA A 174 -11.15 20.88 -5.55
N SER A 175 -10.08 20.26 -6.06
CA SER A 175 -9.67 20.36 -7.46
C SER A 175 -10.23 19.23 -8.35
N ALA A 176 -10.92 18.25 -7.75
CA ALA A 176 -11.46 17.09 -8.45
C ALA A 176 -12.52 17.48 -9.49
N LYS A 177 -12.36 16.99 -10.72
CA LYS A 177 -13.24 17.31 -11.85
C LYS A 177 -14.17 16.16 -12.19
N THR A 178 -13.81 14.95 -11.79
CA THR A 178 -14.56 13.73 -12.04
C THR A 178 -14.99 13.07 -10.74
N GLU A 179 -16.03 12.24 -10.84
CA GLU A 179 -16.47 11.41 -9.71
C GLU A 179 -15.40 10.40 -9.28
N GLY A 180 -14.59 9.91 -10.23
CA GLY A 180 -13.45 9.04 -9.92
C GLY A 180 -12.40 9.73 -9.04
N GLU A 181 -12.03 10.97 -9.39
CA GLU A 181 -11.09 11.78 -8.61
C GLU A 181 -11.66 12.12 -7.23
N ARG A 182 -12.92 12.57 -7.15
CA ARG A 182 -13.57 12.88 -5.87
C ARG A 182 -13.55 11.68 -4.92
N ARG A 183 -13.91 10.49 -5.40
CA ARG A 183 -13.89 9.28 -4.59
C ARG A 183 -12.49 8.86 -4.17
N SER A 184 -11.50 9.04 -5.03
CA SER A 184 -10.11 8.71 -4.72
C SER A 184 -9.55 9.67 -3.67
N ALA A 185 -9.79 10.97 -3.84
CA ALA A 185 -9.41 11.98 -2.85
C ALA A 185 -10.08 11.73 -1.50
N ALA A 186 -11.39 11.49 -1.48
CA ALA A 186 -12.13 11.15 -0.26
C ALA A 186 -11.58 9.88 0.40
N PHE A 187 -11.31 8.82 -0.37
CA PHE A 187 -10.76 7.57 0.17
C PHE A 187 -9.43 7.79 0.91
N PHE A 188 -8.46 8.44 0.26
CA PHE A 188 -7.17 8.71 0.90
C PHE A 188 -7.26 9.75 2.02
N ARG A 189 -8.17 10.73 1.93
CA ARG A 189 -8.45 11.66 3.04
C ARG A 189 -8.96 10.93 4.27
N GLY A 190 -9.81 9.92 4.06
CA GLY A 190 -10.27 9.02 5.12
C GLY A 190 -9.11 8.33 5.83
N HIS A 191 -8.08 7.89 5.12
CA HIS A 191 -6.87 7.31 5.73
C HIS A 191 -6.06 8.33 6.54
N ALA A 192 -5.86 9.54 6.01
CA ALA A 192 -5.17 10.61 6.74
C ALA A 192 -5.93 10.96 8.03
N ASN A 193 -7.25 11.16 7.94
CA ASN A 193 -8.12 11.42 9.09
C ASN A 193 -8.11 10.27 10.11
N PHE A 194 -8.17 9.01 9.65
CA PHE A 194 -8.13 7.84 10.52
C PHE A 194 -6.85 7.83 11.37
N ASN A 195 -5.70 8.04 10.73
CA ASN A 195 -4.41 8.02 11.41
C ASN A 195 -4.22 9.21 12.36
N LEU A 196 -4.78 10.38 12.03
CA LEU A 196 -4.81 11.54 12.91
C LEU A 196 -5.74 11.35 14.12
N GLY A 197 -6.67 10.38 14.07
CA GLY A 197 -7.66 10.12 15.11
C GLY A 197 -8.98 10.87 14.88
N ASN A 198 -9.14 11.50 13.71
CA ASN A 198 -10.36 12.18 13.27
C ASN A 198 -11.37 11.13 12.75
N TYR A 199 -11.78 10.20 13.61
CA TYR A 199 -12.51 8.99 13.21
C TYR A 199 -13.90 9.25 12.62
N THR A 200 -14.57 10.31 13.07
CA THR A 200 -15.84 10.74 12.49
C THR A 200 -15.65 11.19 11.04
N GLN A 201 -14.71 12.11 10.81
CA GLN A 201 -14.37 12.60 9.47
C GLN A 201 -13.89 11.46 8.57
N ALA A 202 -13.08 10.54 9.11
CA ALA A 202 -12.63 9.37 8.37
C ALA A 202 -13.80 8.48 7.91
N ALA A 203 -14.78 8.24 8.79
CA ALA A 203 -15.96 7.46 8.44
C ALA A 203 -16.80 8.15 7.35
N ASP A 204 -16.94 9.47 7.42
CA ASP A 204 -17.69 10.28 6.45
C ASP A 204 -16.95 10.31 5.09
N ASP A 205 -15.62 10.41 5.10
CA ASP A 205 -14.76 10.34 3.92
C ASP A 205 -14.83 8.98 3.22
N PHE A 206 -14.74 7.88 3.99
CA PHE A 206 -14.92 6.54 3.43
C PHE A 206 -16.34 6.34 2.90
N ASN A 207 -17.35 6.96 3.53
CA ASN A 207 -18.71 6.95 3.01
C ASN A 207 -18.82 7.68 1.66
N ALA A 208 -18.27 8.89 1.54
CA ALA A 208 -18.24 9.61 0.27
C ALA A 208 -17.51 8.83 -0.83
N SER A 209 -16.45 8.09 -0.48
CA SER A 209 -15.73 7.25 -1.43
C SER A 209 -16.53 6.05 -1.99
N LEU A 210 -17.68 5.71 -1.39
CA LEU A 210 -18.59 4.65 -1.85
C LEU A 210 -19.57 5.10 -2.93
N GLU A 211 -19.75 6.40 -3.11
CA GLU A 211 -20.78 6.94 -4.01
C GLU A 211 -20.60 6.46 -5.46
N GLY A 212 -21.70 6.11 -6.13
CA GLY A 212 -21.68 5.66 -7.52
C GLY A 212 -20.87 4.38 -7.81
N ARG A 213 -20.46 3.61 -6.79
CA ARG A 213 -19.81 2.30 -6.98
C ARG A 213 -20.85 1.23 -7.30
N PRO A 214 -20.75 0.51 -8.43
CA PRO A 214 -21.82 -0.37 -8.89
C PRO A 214 -21.79 -1.77 -8.28
N THR A 215 -20.63 -2.25 -7.81
CA THR A 215 -20.45 -3.66 -7.40
C THR A 215 -19.93 -3.80 -5.99
N PHE A 216 -20.27 -4.90 -5.32
CA PHE A 216 -19.71 -5.26 -4.03
C PHE A 216 -18.17 -5.25 -4.01
N LYS A 217 -17.53 -5.83 -5.04
CA LYS A 217 -16.07 -5.84 -5.21
C LYS A 217 -15.48 -4.43 -5.17
N SER A 218 -16.14 -3.45 -5.78
CA SER A 218 -15.66 -2.06 -5.73
C SER A 218 -15.94 -1.38 -4.39
N LYS A 219 -16.95 -1.81 -3.62
CA LYS A 219 -17.36 -1.22 -2.34
C LYS A 219 -16.61 -1.81 -1.13
N ILE A 220 -16.14 -3.05 -1.20
CA ILE A 220 -15.66 -3.79 -0.01
C ILE A 220 -14.52 -3.08 0.73
N THR A 221 -13.50 -2.57 0.03
CA THR A 221 -12.36 -1.89 0.67
C THR A 221 -12.79 -0.64 1.45
N PRO A 222 -13.49 0.35 0.85
CA PRO A 222 -13.98 1.50 1.61
C PRO A 222 -14.98 1.13 2.71
N LEU A 223 -15.81 0.08 2.54
CA LEU A 223 -16.69 -0.42 3.61
C LEU A 223 -15.91 -0.92 4.83
N LEU A 224 -14.84 -1.68 4.61
CA LEU A 224 -13.98 -2.19 5.68
C LEU A 224 -13.29 -1.06 6.45
N TRP A 225 -12.81 -0.04 5.74
CA TRP A 225 -12.20 1.14 6.37
C TRP A 225 -13.22 2.03 7.09
N ARG A 226 -14.41 2.21 6.53
CA ARG A 226 -15.54 2.87 7.21
C ARG A 226 -15.90 2.14 8.50
N TYR A 227 -15.94 0.81 8.48
CA TYR A 227 -16.15 0.00 9.68
C TYR A 227 -15.06 0.29 10.74
N ALA A 228 -13.78 0.27 10.37
CA ALA A 228 -12.68 0.55 11.29
C ALA A 228 -12.80 1.96 11.92
N ALA A 229 -13.10 2.96 11.10
CA ALA A 229 -13.33 4.33 11.57
C ALA A 229 -14.53 4.42 12.51
N GLN A 230 -15.64 3.75 12.18
CA GLN A 230 -16.85 3.71 13.02
C GLN A 230 -16.61 3.03 14.37
N VAL A 231 -15.82 1.93 14.41
CA VAL A 231 -15.41 1.28 15.66
C VAL A 231 -14.71 2.28 16.58
N ARG A 232 -13.75 3.04 16.05
CA ARG A 232 -13.01 4.04 16.83
C ARG A 232 -13.84 5.26 17.20
N ALA A 233 -14.77 5.66 16.34
CA ALA A 233 -15.76 6.69 16.63
C ALA A 233 -16.87 6.22 17.61
N ARG A 234 -16.80 4.97 18.12
CA ARG A 234 -17.81 4.34 18.99
C ARG A 234 -19.23 4.37 18.38
N ARG A 235 -19.31 4.27 17.06
CA ARG A 235 -20.57 4.15 16.29
C ARG A 235 -20.90 2.67 16.06
N ASP A 236 -22.15 2.38 15.72
CA ASP A 236 -22.58 1.02 15.38
C ASP A 236 -22.08 0.59 14.00
N ALA A 237 -20.81 0.21 13.95
CA ALA A 237 -20.12 -0.23 12.73
C ALA A 237 -20.70 -1.53 12.15
N ARG A 238 -21.18 -2.44 13.01
CA ARG A 238 -21.65 -3.76 12.59
C ARG A 238 -22.99 -3.66 11.88
N THR A 239 -23.94 -2.91 12.42
CA THR A 239 -25.24 -2.71 11.77
C THR A 239 -25.09 -1.96 10.46
N ALA A 240 -24.24 -0.91 10.42
CA ALA A 240 -23.96 -0.17 9.19
C ALA A 240 -23.34 -1.06 8.12
N LEU A 241 -22.37 -1.91 8.47
CA LEU A 241 -21.78 -2.88 7.54
C LEU A 241 -22.83 -3.89 7.06
N ALA A 242 -23.60 -4.48 7.96
CA ALA A 242 -24.63 -5.48 7.61
C ALA A 242 -25.63 -4.94 6.58
N LYS A 243 -26.07 -3.69 6.74
CA LYS A 243 -27.00 -3.02 5.82
C LYS A 243 -26.46 -2.92 4.39
N GLU A 244 -25.19 -2.58 4.23
CA GLU A 244 -24.57 -2.41 2.91
C GLU A 244 -24.29 -3.74 2.21
N ILE A 245 -23.95 -4.76 3.00
CA ILE A 245 -23.67 -6.09 2.48
C ILE A 245 -24.96 -6.76 1.99
N GLY A 246 -26.08 -6.56 2.69
CA GLY A 246 -27.36 -7.15 2.31
C GLY A 246 -27.26 -8.67 2.12
N ALA A 247 -27.54 -9.14 0.90
CA ALA A 247 -27.53 -10.55 0.50
C ALA A 247 -26.28 -10.97 -0.30
N GLU A 248 -25.23 -10.14 -0.34
CA GLU A 248 -23.99 -10.45 -1.07
C GLU A 248 -23.30 -11.70 -0.52
N SER A 249 -22.68 -12.48 -1.42
CA SER A 249 -21.88 -13.65 -1.04
C SER A 249 -20.55 -13.22 -0.40
N LEU A 250 -20.21 -13.83 0.74
CA LEU A 250 -18.99 -13.53 1.51
C LEU A 250 -17.97 -14.67 1.49
N ASN A 251 -18.11 -15.60 0.54
CA ASN A 251 -17.27 -16.80 0.47
C ASN A 251 -15.91 -16.51 -0.18
N GLU A 252 -15.88 -15.64 -1.18
CA GLU A 252 -14.67 -15.27 -1.89
C GLU A 252 -13.91 -14.17 -1.16
N TRP A 253 -12.58 -14.23 -1.17
CA TRP A 253 -11.74 -13.19 -0.62
C TRP A 253 -11.98 -11.81 -1.28
N PRO A 254 -12.15 -10.70 -0.52
CA PRO A 254 -11.97 -10.53 0.93
C PRO A 254 -13.25 -10.69 1.79
N GLY A 255 -14.32 -11.31 1.27
CA GLY A 255 -15.57 -11.59 1.97
C GLY A 255 -15.45 -12.26 3.36
N PRO A 256 -14.52 -13.20 3.59
CA PRO A 256 -14.30 -13.77 4.92
C PRO A 256 -13.98 -12.74 6.02
N ILE A 257 -13.34 -11.61 5.67
CA ILE A 257 -13.12 -10.50 6.62
C ILE A 257 -14.47 -9.93 7.06
N VAL A 258 -15.35 -9.63 6.10
CA VAL A 258 -16.69 -9.10 6.38
C VAL A 258 -17.49 -10.09 7.21
N ARG A 259 -17.47 -11.38 6.86
CA ARG A 259 -18.16 -12.44 7.60
C ARG A 259 -17.73 -12.47 9.07
N PHE A 260 -16.43 -12.38 9.33
CA PHE A 260 -15.87 -12.28 10.68
C PHE A 260 -16.32 -11.01 11.41
N LEU A 261 -16.23 -9.83 10.79
CA LEU A 261 -16.61 -8.55 11.41
C LEU A 261 -18.11 -8.46 11.76
N LEU A 262 -18.95 -9.16 10.99
CA LEU A 262 -20.38 -9.35 11.27
C LEU A 262 -20.67 -10.36 12.38
N GLY A 263 -19.66 -11.06 12.89
CA GLY A 263 -19.81 -12.11 13.92
C GLY A 263 -20.31 -13.45 13.39
N LYS A 264 -20.26 -13.67 12.08
CA LYS A 264 -20.69 -14.92 11.40
C LYS A 264 -19.51 -15.88 11.17
N GLY A 265 -18.48 -15.79 12.00
CA GLY A 265 -17.26 -16.57 11.92
C GLY A 265 -16.26 -16.22 13.02
N THR A 266 -15.22 -17.04 13.17
CA THR A 266 -14.16 -16.85 14.17
C THR A 266 -12.92 -16.20 13.57
N SER A 267 -12.04 -15.66 14.43
CA SER A 267 -10.73 -15.16 13.97
C SER A 267 -9.87 -16.27 13.37
N GLY A 268 -9.94 -17.50 13.92
CA GLY A 268 -9.21 -18.65 13.41
C GLY A 268 -9.69 -19.07 12.01
N GLU A 269 -10.99 -19.04 11.74
CA GLU A 269 -11.53 -19.27 10.39
C GLU A 269 -11.05 -18.21 9.39
N LEU A 270 -10.98 -16.94 9.80
CA LEU A 270 -10.46 -15.86 8.97
C LEU A 270 -8.96 -16.04 8.71
N GLU A 271 -8.19 -16.42 9.71
CA GLU A 271 -6.76 -16.73 9.56
C GLU A 271 -6.57 -17.87 8.56
N VAL A 272 -7.28 -19.00 8.72
CA VAL A 272 -7.24 -20.13 7.78
C VAL A 272 -7.60 -19.70 6.36
N ALA A 273 -8.65 -18.89 6.18
CA ALA A 273 -9.01 -18.37 4.85
C ALA A 273 -7.91 -17.49 4.27
N ALA A 274 -7.29 -16.63 5.08
CA ALA A 274 -6.19 -15.76 4.66
C ALA A 274 -4.92 -16.52 4.25
N GLU A 275 -4.74 -17.76 4.73
CA GLU A 275 -3.61 -18.62 4.37
C GLU A 275 -3.91 -19.57 3.21
N SER A 276 -5.16 -20.04 3.08
CA SER A 276 -5.52 -21.13 2.17
C SER A 276 -6.14 -20.66 0.85
N ASP A 277 -6.86 -19.54 0.83
CA ASP A 277 -7.49 -19.00 -0.37
C ASP A 277 -6.46 -18.45 -1.38
N GLU A 278 -6.61 -18.78 -2.67
CA GLU A 278 -5.66 -18.40 -3.72
C GLU A 278 -5.68 -16.90 -4.04
N ALA A 279 -6.81 -16.21 -3.89
CA ALA A 279 -6.86 -14.75 -4.02
C ALA A 279 -6.27 -14.06 -2.79
N ALA A 280 -6.45 -14.62 -1.59
CA ALA A 280 -5.80 -14.15 -0.37
C ALA A 280 -4.26 -14.26 -0.47
N LYS A 281 -3.72 -15.43 -0.88
CA LYS A 281 -2.27 -15.61 -1.08
C LYS A 281 -1.69 -14.57 -2.03
N ARG A 282 -2.34 -14.34 -3.17
CA ARG A 282 -1.90 -13.36 -4.19
C ARG A 282 -1.94 -11.91 -3.70
N SER A 283 -2.84 -11.58 -2.77
CA SER A 283 -3.03 -10.23 -2.24
C SER A 283 -2.43 -10.01 -0.85
N ASN A 284 -1.63 -10.96 -0.34
CA ASN A 284 -1.12 -10.98 1.03
C ASN A 284 -2.24 -10.86 2.08
N GLY A 285 -3.24 -11.74 2.00
CA GLY A 285 -4.44 -11.69 2.84
C GLY A 285 -4.18 -11.79 4.34
N LYS A 286 -3.01 -12.29 4.74
CA LYS A 286 -2.55 -12.32 6.13
C LYS A 286 -2.42 -10.92 6.75
N CYS A 287 -2.10 -9.91 5.94
CA CYS A 287 -2.01 -8.51 6.35
C CYS A 287 -3.38 -7.92 6.78
N PRO A 288 -4.39 -7.84 5.88
CA PRO A 288 -5.72 -7.34 6.25
C PRO A 288 -6.42 -8.20 7.28
N ALA A 289 -6.21 -9.53 7.30
CA ALA A 289 -6.77 -10.39 8.33
C ALA A 289 -6.31 -9.95 9.73
N ALA A 290 -4.99 -9.81 9.95
CA ALA A 290 -4.45 -9.38 11.24
C ALA A 290 -4.99 -7.99 11.65
N PHE A 291 -5.02 -7.05 10.71
CA PHE A 291 -5.54 -5.70 10.98
C PHE A 291 -7.01 -5.71 11.42
N PHE A 292 -7.88 -6.41 10.70
CA PHE A 292 -9.31 -6.42 11.01
C PHE A 292 -9.67 -7.29 12.22
N ILE A 293 -8.88 -8.32 12.55
CA ILE A 293 -8.98 -9.00 13.86
C ILE A 293 -8.62 -8.03 14.99
N GLY A 294 -7.58 -7.21 14.81
CA GLY A 294 -7.24 -6.13 15.74
C GLY A 294 -8.37 -5.11 15.91
N MET A 295 -9.00 -4.68 14.82
CA MET A 295 -10.15 -3.74 14.89
C MET A 295 -11.37 -4.35 15.60
N ASP A 296 -11.66 -5.65 15.41
CA ASP A 296 -12.74 -6.31 16.15
C ASP A 296 -12.40 -6.44 17.65
N ALA A 297 -11.13 -6.67 18.00
CA ALA A 297 -10.67 -6.64 19.39
C ALA A 297 -10.85 -5.24 20.02
N VAL A 298 -10.52 -4.17 19.30
CA VAL A 298 -10.81 -2.78 19.73
C VAL A 298 -12.31 -2.59 19.98
N ARG A 299 -13.17 -3.06 19.06
CA ARG A 299 -14.63 -2.98 19.21
C ARG A 299 -15.14 -3.71 20.46
N ARG A 300 -14.52 -4.84 20.82
CA ARG A 300 -14.85 -5.62 22.03
C ARG A 300 -14.23 -5.07 23.32
N GLY A 301 -13.34 -4.08 23.22
CA GLY A 301 -12.57 -3.57 24.37
C GLY A 301 -11.41 -4.47 24.80
N ASP A 302 -11.05 -5.48 24.00
CA ASP A 302 -9.93 -6.38 24.27
C ASP A 302 -8.61 -5.73 23.83
N LYS A 303 -8.05 -4.91 24.72
CA LYS A 303 -6.80 -4.17 24.46
C LYS A 303 -5.60 -5.08 24.21
N GLN A 304 -5.52 -6.21 24.91
CA GLN A 304 -4.39 -7.13 24.76
C GLN A 304 -4.42 -7.75 23.38
N LYS A 305 -5.57 -8.31 22.97
CA LYS A 305 -5.71 -8.91 21.65
C LYS A 305 -5.52 -7.88 20.54
N ALA A 306 -6.04 -6.66 20.71
CA ALA A 306 -5.84 -5.58 19.75
C ALA A 306 -4.33 -5.28 19.56
N ARG A 307 -3.57 -5.17 20.64
CA ARG A 307 -2.12 -4.92 20.58
C ARG A 307 -1.38 -6.03 19.84
N GLU A 308 -1.64 -7.30 20.19
CA GLU A 308 -1.03 -8.46 19.53
C GLU A 308 -1.31 -8.45 18.02
N GLN A 309 -2.56 -8.18 17.63
CA GLN A 309 -2.99 -8.23 16.24
C GLN A 309 -2.47 -7.06 15.41
N PHE A 310 -2.36 -5.86 15.99
CA PHE A 310 -1.74 -4.73 15.29
C PHE A 310 -0.22 -4.91 15.14
N GLN A 311 0.47 -5.49 16.13
CA GLN A 311 1.88 -5.88 15.97
C GLN A 311 2.05 -6.91 14.85
N LEU A 312 1.15 -7.89 14.80
CA LEU A 312 1.12 -8.90 13.74
C LEU A 312 0.84 -8.28 12.36
N ALA A 313 -0.06 -7.30 12.29
CA ALA A 313 -0.32 -6.54 11.07
C ALA A 313 0.93 -5.77 10.62
N GLN A 314 1.66 -5.11 11.52
CA GLN A 314 2.93 -4.44 11.18
C GLN A 314 3.99 -5.41 10.64
N ALA A 315 4.05 -6.63 11.17
CA ALA A 315 4.99 -7.65 10.71
C ALA A 315 4.61 -8.26 9.34
N ARG A 316 3.31 -8.35 9.03
CA ARG A 316 2.79 -9.00 7.81
C ARG A 316 2.52 -8.04 6.66
N CYS A 317 2.19 -6.79 6.97
CA CYS A 317 1.86 -5.78 5.97
C CYS A 317 3.13 -5.11 5.44
N PRO A 318 3.26 -4.92 4.11
CA PRO A 318 4.31 -4.08 3.54
C PRO A 318 4.32 -2.69 4.19
N THR A 319 5.49 -2.06 4.31
CA THR A 319 5.65 -0.71 4.89
C THR A 319 4.91 0.39 4.12
N VAL A 320 4.50 0.09 2.89
CA VAL A 320 3.71 0.96 2.01
C VAL A 320 2.20 0.78 2.16
N SER A 321 1.75 -0.29 2.84
CA SER A 321 0.34 -0.68 2.92
C SER A 321 -0.41 0.13 3.96
N GLU A 322 -1.58 0.66 3.59
CA GLU A 322 -2.84 0.85 4.35
C GLU A 322 -2.77 0.57 5.86
N MET A 323 -2.56 -0.70 6.10
CA MET A 323 -2.80 -1.33 7.39
C MET A 323 -1.55 -1.30 8.27
N ASN A 324 -0.35 -1.11 7.69
CA ASN A 324 0.90 -1.06 8.43
C ASN A 324 1.01 0.21 9.30
N TRP A 325 1.03 1.38 8.66
CA TRP A 325 0.89 2.70 9.28
C TRP A 325 -0.39 2.86 10.12
N ALA A 326 -1.56 2.38 9.69
CA ALA A 326 -2.76 2.41 10.54
C ALA A 326 -2.58 1.58 11.83
N ALA A 327 -2.02 0.36 11.74
CA ALA A 327 -1.69 -0.43 12.93
C ALA A 327 -0.68 0.27 13.84
N SER A 328 0.31 0.95 13.27
CA SER A 328 1.26 1.79 14.02
C SER A 328 0.56 2.90 14.80
N SER A 329 -0.35 3.63 14.15
CA SER A 329 -1.15 4.69 14.76
C SER A 329 -2.07 4.15 15.86
N GLU A 330 -2.68 2.97 15.65
CA GLU A 330 -3.55 2.33 16.63
C GLU A 330 -2.77 1.83 17.86
N LEU A 331 -1.58 1.24 17.66
CA LEU A 331 -0.71 0.78 18.75
C LEU A 331 -0.30 1.92 19.69
N LYS A 332 -0.04 3.12 19.15
CA LYS A 332 0.28 4.32 19.94
C LYS A 332 -0.91 4.78 20.81
N ARG A 333 -2.13 4.32 20.54
CA ARG A 333 -3.37 4.76 21.19
C ARG A 333 -3.96 3.74 22.17
N LEU A 334 -3.40 2.52 22.26
CA LEU A 334 -3.88 1.42 23.12
C LEU A 334 -3.30 1.46 24.53
#